data_AF-A0A2N1P1M6-F1
#
_entry.id   AF-A0A2N1P1M6-F1
#
_cell.length_a   1.000
_cell.length_b   1.000
_cell.length_c   1.000
_cell.angle_alpha   90.00
_cell.angle_beta   90.00
_cell.angle_gamma   90.00
#
_symmetry.space_group_name_H-M   'P 1'
#
loop_
_entity.id
_entity.type
_entity.pdbx_description
1 polymer ?
#
loop_
_entity_poly.entity_id
_entity_poly.type
_entity_poly.pdbx_seq_one_letter_code
_entity_poly.pdbx_strand_id
1 'polypeptide(L)'
;MNSLNTQNKVILPGKLSIECFEQVLTNLKDDPGTLFSCLLVNRCWCRLSVPLLWSHPFEYHGFGELAANIIQVYISCLPVDELQILIDEGLDLPECHPPLFDYPRYLQSFESAHFTGAIMSWLSTKS
;
A
#
# COMPACT_ATOMS: atom_id res chain seq x y z
N MET A 1 28.47 -4.65 53.07
CA MET A 1 27.54 -5.78 52.93
C MET A 1 26.18 -5.25 52.51
N ASN A 2 25.84 -5.52 51.25
CA ASN A 2 24.52 -5.82 50.67
C ASN A 2 23.29 -5.07 51.23
N SER A 3 22.66 -4.19 50.42
CA SER A 3 21.60 -4.49 49.43
C SER A 3 20.21 -4.42 50.11
N LEU A 4 19.14 -3.78 49.63
CA LEU A 4 18.57 -3.60 48.29
C LEU A 4 17.72 -2.30 48.32
N ASN A 5 17.90 -1.34 47.41
CA ASN A 5 17.44 -1.32 46.01
C ASN A 5 15.94 -0.97 45.87
N THR A 6 15.72 0.34 45.68
CA THR A 6 14.92 1.01 44.64
C THR A 6 13.52 0.50 44.32
N GLN A 7 12.60 1.47 44.39
CA GLN A 7 11.24 1.46 43.90
C GLN A 7 11.05 0.59 42.64
N ASN A 8 10.26 -0.47 42.78
CA ASN A 8 9.64 -1.17 41.65
C ASN A 8 8.59 -0.25 41.01
N LYS A 9 9.05 0.79 40.33
CA LYS A 9 8.30 1.42 39.26
C LYS A 9 8.40 0.44 38.10
N VAL A 10 7.37 -0.36 37.89
CA VAL A 10 7.22 -1.15 36.67
C VAL A 10 7.28 -0.15 35.51
N ILE A 11 8.45 -0.03 34.88
CA ILE A 11 8.60 0.67 33.62
C ILE A 11 7.82 -0.20 32.64
N LEU A 12 6.61 0.22 32.28
CA LEU A 12 5.94 -0.31 31.10
C LEU A 12 6.96 -0.20 29.96
N PRO A 13 7.34 -1.31 29.29
CA PRO A 13 8.35 -1.26 28.25
C PRO A 13 7.92 -0.17 27.26
N GLY A 14 8.80 0.83 27.17
CA GLY A 14 8.52 2.08 26.50
C GLY A 14 8.05 1.82 25.07
N LYS A 15 7.08 2.63 24.64
CA LYS A 15 6.61 2.73 23.27
C LYS A 15 7.80 2.51 22.30
N LEU A 16 7.76 1.44 21.51
CA LEU A 16 8.72 1.21 20.43
C LEU A 16 8.79 2.47 19.55
N SER A 17 10.00 2.92 19.22
CA SER A 17 10.19 4.08 18.34
C SER A 17 9.66 3.76 16.95
N ILE A 18 9.27 4.81 16.21
CA ILE A 18 8.85 4.66 14.81
C ILE A 18 9.95 3.99 13.97
N GLU A 19 11.22 4.31 14.26
CA GLU A 19 12.39 3.71 13.62
C GLU A 19 12.44 2.18 13.78
N CYS A 20 12.02 1.67 14.94
CA CYS A 20 11.98 0.22 15.16
C CYS A 20 10.90 -0.44 14.29
N PHE A 21 9.73 0.19 14.16
CA PHE A 21 8.69 -0.30 13.24
C PHE A 21 9.15 -0.24 11.78
N GLU A 22 9.80 0.85 11.38
CA GLU A 22 10.38 0.99 10.04
C GLU A 22 11.39 -0.12 9.75
N GLN A 23 12.28 -0.44 10.70
CA GLN A 23 13.23 -1.54 10.55
C GLN A 23 12.53 -2.89 10.40
N VAL A 24 11.54 -3.20 11.25
CA VAL A 24 10.78 -4.45 11.13
C VAL A 24 10.11 -4.54 9.75
N LEU A 25 9.43 -3.49 9.33
CA LEU A 25 8.72 -3.46 8.04
C LEU A 25 9.66 -3.51 6.84
N THR A 26 10.83 -2.87 6.91
CA THR A 26 11.84 -2.91 5.86
C THR A 26 12.38 -4.34 5.64
N ASN A 27 12.51 -5.13 6.71
CA ASN A 27 12.87 -6.54 6.60
C ASN A 27 11.77 -7.41 5.97
N LEU A 28 10.54 -6.89 5.85
CA LEU A 28 9.39 -7.55 5.25
C LEU A 28 9.10 -7.05 3.83
N LYS A 29 9.94 -6.19 3.25
CA LYS A 29 9.69 -5.53 1.95
C LYS A 29 9.40 -6.51 0.79
N ASP A 30 9.98 -7.70 0.85
CA ASP A 30 9.85 -8.74 -0.18
C ASP A 30 8.73 -9.75 0.14
N ASP A 31 7.93 -9.50 1.21
CA ASP A 31 6.77 -10.29 1.61
C ASP A 31 5.50 -9.39 1.65
N PRO A 32 4.88 -9.14 0.49
CA PRO A 32 3.70 -8.28 0.41
C PRO A 32 2.50 -8.83 1.20
N GLY A 33 2.40 -10.16 1.39
CA GLY A 33 1.32 -10.76 2.19
C GLY A 33 1.43 -10.41 3.67
N THR A 34 2.64 -10.48 4.22
CA THR A 34 2.89 -10.04 5.61
C THR A 34 2.76 -8.53 5.74
N LEU A 35 3.25 -7.73 4.78
CA LEU A 35 3.05 -6.28 4.78
C LEU A 35 1.57 -5.89 4.73
N PHE A 36 0.74 -6.61 3.98
CA PHE A 36 -0.71 -6.41 3.98
C PHE A 36 -1.31 -6.66 5.36
N SER A 37 -0.88 -7.73 6.04
CA SER A 37 -1.29 -8.01 7.42
C SER A 37 -0.87 -6.90 8.38
N CYS A 38 0.33 -6.34 8.19
CA CYS A 38 0.83 -5.19 8.96
C CYS A 38 -0.04 -3.93 8.80
N LEU A 39 -0.61 -3.69 7.61
CA LEU A 39 -1.53 -2.56 7.41
C LEU A 39 -2.70 -2.55 8.40
N LEU A 40 -3.17 -3.75 8.77
CA LEU A 40 -4.39 -3.94 9.56
C LEU A 40 -4.14 -3.84 11.07
N VAL A 41 -2.88 -3.75 11.51
CA VAL A 41 -2.52 -3.74 12.94
C VAL A 41 -2.97 -2.44 13.62
N ASN A 42 -2.51 -1.29 13.11
CA ASN A 42 -2.92 0.04 13.59
C ASN A 42 -2.49 1.14 12.59
N ARG A 43 -2.90 2.40 12.86
CA ARG A 43 -2.59 3.55 12.00
C ARG A 43 -1.09 3.78 11.75
N CYS A 44 -0.22 3.48 12.71
CA CYS A 44 1.23 3.67 12.54
C CYS A 44 1.79 2.64 11.56
N TRP A 45 1.46 1.36 11.77
CA TRP A 45 1.88 0.28 10.87
C TRP A 45 1.30 0.47 9.47
N CYS A 46 0.02 0.86 9.38
CA CYS A 46 -0.63 1.21 8.12
C CYS A 46 0.18 2.25 7.33
N ARG A 47 0.52 3.39 7.93
CA ARG A 47 1.25 4.48 7.26
C ARG A 47 2.65 4.09 6.80
N LEU A 48 3.30 3.15 7.50
CA LEU A 48 4.65 2.70 7.17
C LEU A 48 4.67 1.55 6.14
N SER A 49 3.65 0.68 6.15
CA SER A 49 3.56 -0.44 5.21
C SER A 49 3.05 -0.02 3.83
N VAL A 50 2.19 1.00 3.72
CA VAL A 50 1.68 1.47 2.42
C VAL A 50 2.80 1.83 1.43
N PRO A 51 3.81 2.67 1.78
CA PRO A 51 4.89 2.98 0.84
C PRO A 51 5.69 1.76 0.37
N LEU A 52 5.83 0.74 1.22
CA LEU A 52 6.54 -0.49 0.88
C LEU A 52 5.73 -1.34 -0.12
N LEU A 53 4.44 -1.56 0.15
CA LEU A 53 3.54 -2.30 -0.73
C LEU A 53 3.39 -1.64 -2.10
N TRP A 54 3.30 -0.32 -2.13
CA TRP A 54 3.08 0.46 -3.35
C TRP A 54 4.36 0.85 -4.07
N SER A 55 5.52 0.34 -3.63
CA SER A 55 6.79 0.55 -4.33
C SER A 55 6.87 -0.23 -5.65
N HIS A 56 6.36 -1.46 -5.69
CA HIS A 56 6.39 -2.36 -6.85
C HIS A 56 5.03 -3.08 -7.04
N PRO A 57 3.90 -2.35 -7.08
CA PRO A 57 2.57 -2.96 -6.93
C PRO A 57 2.24 -3.96 -8.04
N PHE A 58 2.68 -3.67 -9.27
CA PHE A 58 2.47 -4.52 -10.44
C PHE A 58 3.39 -5.75 -10.45
N GLU A 59 4.55 -5.70 -9.82
CA GLU A 59 5.44 -6.87 -9.76
C GLU A 59 4.94 -7.90 -8.75
N TYR A 60 4.36 -7.44 -7.64
CA TYR A 60 3.75 -8.34 -6.66
C TYR A 60 2.43 -8.94 -7.17
N HIS A 61 1.68 -8.21 -7.98
CA HIS A 61 0.33 -8.59 -8.42
C HIS A 61 0.07 -8.17 -9.89
N GLY A 62 0.82 -8.74 -10.84
CA GLY A 62 0.76 -8.34 -12.25
C GLY A 62 -0.44 -8.87 -13.04
N PHE A 63 -1.22 -9.80 -12.48
CA PHE A 63 -2.34 -10.43 -13.19
C PHE A 63 -3.53 -10.73 -12.27
N GLY A 64 -4.72 -10.82 -12.86
CA GLY A 64 -5.96 -11.23 -12.17
C GLY A 64 -6.63 -10.11 -11.39
N GLU A 65 -7.49 -10.48 -10.45
CA GLU A 65 -8.36 -9.54 -9.72
C GLU A 65 -7.57 -8.52 -8.89
N LEU A 66 -6.48 -8.93 -8.23
CA LEU A 66 -5.64 -8.01 -7.46
C LEU A 66 -4.98 -6.96 -8.36
N ALA A 67 -4.53 -7.35 -9.55
CA ALA A 67 -3.97 -6.44 -10.54
C ALA A 67 -5.01 -5.42 -11.02
N ALA A 68 -6.23 -5.89 -11.29
CA ALA A 68 -7.36 -5.03 -11.64
C ALA A 68 -7.69 -4.01 -10.54
N ASN A 69 -7.67 -4.44 -9.28
CA ASN A 69 -7.90 -3.56 -8.14
C ASN A 69 -6.79 -2.50 -7.99
N ILE A 70 -5.53 -2.84 -8.31
CA ILE A 70 -4.44 -1.85 -8.34
C ILE A 70 -4.74 -0.77 -9.39
N ILE A 71 -5.09 -1.16 -10.61
CA ILE A 71 -5.48 -0.21 -11.67
C ILE A 71 -6.64 0.68 -11.20
N GLN A 72 -7.64 0.09 -10.54
CA GLN A 72 -8.78 0.83 -10.03
C GLN A 72 -8.38 1.93 -9.02
N VAL A 73 -7.39 1.64 -8.17
CA VAL A 73 -6.84 2.63 -7.22
C VAL A 73 -6.07 3.72 -7.95
N TYR A 74 -5.27 3.38 -8.97
CA TYR A 74 -4.57 4.40 -9.77
C TYR A 74 -5.56 5.32 -10.50
N ILE A 75 -6.63 4.77 -11.07
CA ILE A 75 -7.71 5.54 -11.68
C ILE A 75 -8.34 6.49 -10.65
N SER A 76 -8.63 6.02 -9.43
CA SER A 76 -9.21 6.91 -8.40
C SER A 76 -8.27 8.00 -7.89
N CYS A 77 -6.98 7.92 -8.20
CA CYS A 77 -6.00 8.97 -7.92
C CYS A 77 -5.89 10.03 -9.02
N LEU A 78 -6.51 9.81 -10.20
CA LEU A 78 -6.43 10.75 -11.30
C LEU A 78 -7.25 12.03 -11.04
N PRO A 79 -6.79 13.20 -11.55
CA PRO A 79 -7.59 14.41 -11.58
C PRO A 79 -8.91 14.21 -12.34
N VAL A 80 -9.94 14.97 -11.98
CA VAL A 80 -11.26 14.91 -12.63
C VAL A 80 -11.15 15.14 -14.14
N ASP A 81 -10.30 16.05 -14.58
CA ASP A 81 -10.11 16.34 -16.01
C ASP A 81 -9.51 15.14 -16.77
N GLU A 82 -8.61 14.37 -16.15
CA GLU A 82 -8.04 13.16 -16.75
C GLU A 82 -9.04 12.01 -16.75
N LEU A 83 -9.86 11.89 -15.70
CA LEU A 83 -10.97 10.93 -15.66
C LEU A 83 -11.98 11.20 -16.78
N GLN A 84 -12.26 12.47 -17.07
CA GLN A 84 -13.20 12.84 -18.13
C GLN A 84 -12.69 12.38 -19.51
N ILE A 85 -11.39 12.50 -19.78
CA ILE A 85 -10.79 12.00 -21.04
C ILE A 85 -11.03 10.50 -21.20
N LEU A 86 -10.85 9.71 -20.12
CA LEU A 86 -11.08 8.27 -20.16
C LEU A 86 -12.56 7.91 -20.44
N ILE A 87 -13.48 8.66 -19.84
CA ILE A 87 -14.92 8.51 -20.06
C ILE A 87 -15.30 8.87 -21.51
N ASP A 88 -14.73 9.96 -22.04
CA ASP A 88 -14.97 10.42 -23.41
C ASP A 88 -14.46 9.41 -24.46
N GLU A 89 -13.39 8.67 -24.14
CA GLU A 89 -12.90 7.52 -24.93
C GLU A 89 -13.75 6.25 -24.75
N GLY A 90 -14.85 6.32 -23.98
CA GLY A 90 -15.84 5.26 -23.84
C GLY A 90 -15.58 4.26 -22.71
N LEU A 91 -14.69 4.58 -21.76
CA LEU A 91 -14.49 3.73 -20.57
C LEU A 91 -15.57 3.98 -19.53
N ASP A 92 -16.19 2.89 -19.06
CA ASP A 92 -17.10 2.92 -17.92
C ASP A 92 -16.29 2.88 -16.60
N LEU A 93 -16.09 4.06 -16.00
CA LEU A 93 -15.37 4.20 -14.74
C LEU A 93 -16.34 4.09 -13.56
N PRO A 94 -16.02 3.31 -12.52
CA PRO A 94 -16.84 3.31 -11.31
C PRO A 94 -16.73 4.65 -10.59
N GLU A 95 -17.67 4.91 -9.68
CA GLU A 95 -17.59 6.06 -8.78
C GLU A 95 -16.25 6.07 -8.05
N CYS A 96 -15.44 7.09 -8.35
CA CYS A 96 -14.14 7.26 -7.75
C CYS A 96 -14.27 8.10 -6.48
N HIS A 97 -13.94 7.50 -5.34
CA HIS A 97 -13.78 8.24 -4.09
C HIS A 97 -12.32 8.69 -3.92
N PRO A 98 -12.08 9.83 -3.25
CA PRO A 98 -10.73 10.27 -2.96
C PRO A 98 -9.94 9.18 -2.22
N PRO A 99 -8.73 8.82 -2.69
CA PRO A 99 -7.94 7.78 -2.07
C PRO A 99 -7.43 8.23 -0.70
N LEU A 100 -7.27 7.29 0.22
CA LEU A 100 -6.75 7.58 1.56
C LEU A 100 -5.29 8.03 1.53
N PHE A 101 -4.54 7.59 0.51
CA PHE A 101 -3.15 7.91 0.29
C PHE A 101 -2.93 8.34 -1.15
N ASP A 102 -1.91 9.17 -1.39
CA ASP A 102 -1.39 9.45 -2.72
C ASP A 102 -0.55 8.25 -3.20
N TYR A 103 -1.24 7.16 -3.56
CA TYR A 103 -0.62 5.90 -3.94
C TYR A 103 0.39 6.03 -5.11
N PRO A 104 0.12 6.83 -6.16
CA PRO A 104 1.08 7.02 -7.25
C PRO A 104 2.44 7.54 -6.79
N ARG A 105 2.48 8.35 -5.72
CA ARG A 105 3.72 8.88 -5.16
C ARG A 105 4.69 7.80 -4.64
N TYR A 106 4.19 6.62 -4.28
CA TYR A 106 5.01 5.55 -3.73
C TYR A 106 5.61 4.63 -4.79
N LEU A 107 5.17 4.74 -6.05
CA LEU A 107 5.64 3.90 -7.14
C LEU A 107 7.15 4.11 -7.38
N GLN A 108 7.94 3.05 -7.23
CA GLN A 108 9.39 3.07 -7.44
C GLN A 108 9.82 2.30 -8.68
N SER A 109 9.07 1.27 -9.06
CA SER A 109 9.31 0.49 -10.27
C SER A 109 8.07 0.38 -11.13
N PHE A 110 8.28 0.45 -12.44
CA PHE A 110 7.26 0.32 -13.46
C PHE A 110 7.70 -0.72 -14.49
N GLU A 111 7.30 -1.97 -14.25
CA GLU A 111 7.50 -3.08 -15.20
C GLU A 111 6.32 -3.09 -16.19
N SER A 112 6.61 -2.81 -17.46
CA SER A 112 5.58 -2.51 -18.45
C SER A 112 4.73 -3.73 -18.82
N ALA A 113 5.29 -4.95 -18.75
CA ALA A 113 4.55 -6.17 -19.06
C ALA A 113 3.49 -6.45 -17.99
N HIS A 114 3.85 -6.37 -16.71
CA HIS A 114 2.93 -6.50 -15.58
C HIS A 114 1.89 -5.38 -15.57
N PHE A 115 2.29 -4.13 -15.84
CA PHE A 115 1.32 -3.03 -15.94
C PHE A 115 0.29 -3.29 -17.05
N THR A 116 0.75 -3.72 -18.23
CA THR A 116 -0.15 -4.08 -19.34
C THR A 116 -1.06 -5.24 -18.95
N GLY A 117 -0.51 -6.26 -18.29
CA GLY A 117 -1.29 -7.38 -17.75
C GLY A 117 -2.38 -6.95 -16.76
N ALA A 118 -2.07 -5.98 -15.89
CA ALA A 118 -3.02 -5.41 -14.94
C ALA A 118 -4.14 -4.64 -15.64
N ILE A 119 -3.82 -3.82 -16.64
CA ILE A 119 -4.81 -3.10 -17.47
C ILE A 119 -5.73 -4.10 -18.18
N MET A 120 -5.17 -5.15 -18.80
CA MET A 120 -5.96 -6.18 -19.49
C MET A 120 -6.88 -6.93 -18.51
N SER A 121 -6.40 -7.21 -17.30
CA SER A 121 -7.19 -7.82 -16.23
C SER A 121 -8.35 -6.91 -15.80
N TRP A 122 -8.09 -5.60 -15.67
CA TRP A 122 -9.10 -4.59 -15.32
C TRP A 122 -10.18 -4.44 -16.41
N LEU A 123 -9.79 -4.36 -17.67
CA LEU A 123 -10.73 -4.28 -18.79
C LEU A 123 -11.61 -5.54 -18.89
N SER A 124 -11.02 -6.72 -18.60
CA SER A 124 -11.75 -7.99 -18.63
C SER A 124 -12.71 -8.18 -17.46
N THR A 125 -12.54 -7.45 -16.35
CA THR A 125 -13.50 -7.48 -15.22
C THR A 125 -14.71 -6.56 -15.44
N LYS A 126 -14.67 -5.73 -16.47
CA LYS A 126 -15.72 -4.75 -16.83
C LYS A 126 -16.55 -5.17 -18.06
N SER A 127 -16.18 -6.24 -18.77
CA SER A 127 -16.93 -6.78 -19.93
C SER A 127 -18.03 -7.75 -19.53
#